data_AF-A0A7C3P2V3-F1
#
_entry.id   AF-A0A7C3P2V3-F1
#
_cell.length_a   1.000
_cell.length_b   1.000
_cell.length_c   1.000
_cell.angle_alpha   90.00
_cell.angle_beta   90.00
_cell.angle_gamma   90.00
#
_symmetry.space_group_name_H-M   'P 1'
#
loop_
_entity.id
_entity.type
_entity.pdbx_description
1 polymer ?
#
loop_
_entity_poly.entity_id
_entity_poly.type
_entity_poly.pdbx_seq_one_letter_code
_entity_poly.pdbx_strand_id
1 'polypeptide(L)' 'MSLIIYGIHPVKEALKSSHLQVEKILVATQKPNPSFQSLLDLARQRQIPIVYTRRETLEQMAKGGVHQNII' A
#
# COMPACT_ATOMS: atom_id res chain seq x y z
N MET A 1 12.53 9.70 9.68
CA MET A 1 11.10 10.03 9.69
C MET A 1 10.50 9.41 8.44
N SER A 2 9.63 8.41 8.58
CA SER A 2 9.09 7.67 7.43
C SER A 2 7.84 8.38 6.89
N LEU A 3 7.77 8.57 5.58
CA LEU A 3 6.60 9.13 4.90
C LEU A 3 5.52 8.05 4.78
N ILE A 4 4.29 8.37 5.15
CA ILE A 4 3.13 7.50 4.96
C ILE A 4 2.41 7.94 3.68
N ILE A 5 2.24 7.02 2.75
CA ILE A 5 1.47 7.18 1.51
C ILE A 5 0.29 6.22 1.61
N TYR A 6 -0.90 6.58 1.13
CA TYR A 6 -2.06 5.69 1.20
C TYR A 6 -2.99 5.86 0.00
N GLY A 7 -3.76 4.82 -0.30
CA GLY A 7 -4.61 4.74 -1.49
C GLY A 7 -3.93 4.09 -2.70
N ILE A 8 -4.74 3.53 -3.60
CA ILE A 8 -4.24 2.68 -4.69
C ILE A 8 -3.34 3.48 -5.65
N HIS A 9 -3.75 4.68 -6.06
CA HIS A 9 -2.99 5.47 -7.02
C HIS A 9 -1.68 6.03 -6.43
N PRO A 10 -1.67 6.68 -5.25
CA PRO A 10 -0.41 7.17 -4.67
C PRO A 10 0.59 6.04 -4.41
N VAL A 11 0.13 4.90 -3.89
CA VAL A 11 1.01 3.74 -3.67
C VAL A 11 1.54 3.19 -5.01
N LYS A 12 0.70 3.11 -6.05
CA LYS A 12 1.15 2.71 -7.39
C LYS A 12 2.25 3.61 -7.94
N GLU A 13 2.10 4.92 -7.80
CA GLU A 13 3.11 5.88 -8.27
C GLU A 13 4.39 5.82 -7.42
N ALA A 14 4.27 5.63 -6.10
CA ALA A 14 5.42 5.39 -5.23
C ALA A 14 6.19 4.13 -5.64
N LEU A 15 5.48 3.04 -5.97
CA LEU A 15 6.07 1.81 -6.46
C LEU A 15 6.69 1.93 -7.85
N LYS A 16 6.29 2.88 -8.69
CA LYS A 16 6.93 3.09 -9.99
C LYS A 16 8.16 3.96 -9.89
N SER A 17 8.16 4.92 -8.96
CA SER A 17 9.28 5.83 -8.74
C SER A 17 10.56 5.07 -8.40
N SER A 18 11.67 5.47 -9.01
CA SER A 18 13.01 4.99 -8.68
C SER A 18 13.64 5.75 -7.50
N HIS A 19 13.11 6.93 -7.18
CA HIS A 19 13.65 7.81 -6.14
C HIS A 19 13.07 7.51 -4.75
N LEU A 20 11.94 6.80 -4.68
CA LEU A 20 11.29 6.44 -3.43
C LEU A 20 11.68 5.02 -3.02
N GLN A 21 12.21 4.89 -1.80
CA GLN A 21 12.42 3.58 -1.18
C GLN A 21 11.19 3.21 -0.35
N VAL A 22 10.48 2.17 -0.78
CA VAL A 22 9.29 1.67 -0.09
C VAL A 22 9.72 0.52 0.83
N GLU A 23 9.63 0.73 2.13
CA GLU A 23 10.04 -0.24 3.15
C GLU A 23 9.09 -1.45 3.22
N LYS A 24 7.78 -1.22 3.12
CA LYS A 24 6.73 -2.23 3.16
C LYS A 24 5.40 -1.64 2.72
N ILE A 25 4.43 -2.50 2.42
CA ILE A 25 3.03 -2.16 2.13
C ILE A 25 2.15 -2.86 3.16
N LEU A 26 1.17 -2.14 3.72
CA LEU A 26 0.15 -2.67 4.61
C LEU A 26 -1.19 -2.79 3.88
N VAL A 27 -1.82 -3.95 3.99
CA VAL A 27 -3.05 -4.28 3.26
C VAL A 27 -4.14 -4.77 4.22
N ALA A 28 -5.35 -4.22 4.10
CA ALA A 28 -6.49 -4.62 4.93
C ALA A 28 -7.60 -5.37 4.15
N THR A 29 -7.33 -5.82 2.93
CA THR A 29 -8.26 -6.63 2.13
C THR A 29 -7.71 -8.01 1.84
N GLN A 30 -8.54 -9.03 2.01
CA GLN A 30 -8.26 -10.41 1.60
C GLN A 30 -8.83 -10.74 0.21
N LYS A 31 -9.62 -9.83 -0.37
CA LYS A 31 -10.27 -9.99 -1.68
C LYS A 31 -9.94 -8.78 -2.57
N PRO A 32 -8.75 -8.74 -3.18
CA PRO A 32 -8.35 -7.64 -4.04
C PRO A 32 -9.14 -7.68 -5.36
N ASN A 33 -9.56 -6.52 -5.84
CA ASN A 33 -10.03 -6.38 -7.22
C ASN A 33 -8.83 -6.43 -8.19
N PRO A 34 -9.04 -6.59 -9.52
CA PRO A 34 -7.94 -6.73 -10.47
C PRO A 34 -6.91 -5.59 -10.43
N SER A 35 -7.36 -4.34 -10.25
CA SER A 35 -6.45 -3.17 -10.16
C SER A 35 -5.55 -3.25 -8.91
N PHE A 36 -6.11 -3.65 -7.78
CA PHE A 36 -5.38 -3.88 -6.54
C PHE A 36 -4.44 -5.08 -6.65
N GLN A 37 -4.87 -6.15 -7.32
CA GLN A 37 -4.03 -7.32 -7.55
C GLN A 37 -2.78 -6.95 -8.37
N SER A 38 -2.93 -6.19 -9.44
CA SER A 38 -1.79 -5.71 -10.23
C SER A 38 -0.81 -4.86 -9.42
N LEU A 39 -1.29 -4.14 -8.40
CA LEU A 39 -0.46 -3.37 -7.49
C LEU A 39 0.35 -4.28 -6.54
N LEU A 40 -0.30 -5.32 -5.99
CA LEU A 40 0.38 -6.32 -5.17
C LEU A 40 1.43 -7.10 -5.98
N ASP A 41 1.13 -7.42 -7.23
CA ASP A 41 2.06 -8.12 -8.10
C ASP A 41 3.28 -7.25 -8.43
N LEU A 42 3.10 -5.94 -8.67
CA LEU A 42 4.20 -4.99 -8.81
C LEU A 42 5.07 -4.91 -7.55
N ALA A 43 4.45 -4.89 -6.37
CA ALA A 43 5.18 -4.88 -5.10
C ALA A 43 6.00 -6.16 -4.89
N ARG A 44 5.42 -7.33 -5.21
CA ARG A 44 6.12 -8.63 -5.17
C ARG A 44 7.30 -8.68 -6.14
N GLN A 45 7.12 -8.18 -7.38
CA GLN A 45 8.20 -8.12 -8.37
C GLN A 45 9.37 -7.26 -7.88
N ARG A 46 9.09 -6.19 -7.14
CA ARG A 46 10.10 -5.33 -6.50
C ARG A 46 10.60 -5.84 -5.16
N GLN A 47 10.17 -7.03 -4.73
CA GLN A 47 10.53 -7.66 -3.46
C GLN A 47 10.18 -6.80 -2.24
N ILE A 48 9.14 -5.97 -2.34
CA ILE A 48 8.67 -5.15 -1.24
C ILE A 48 7.77 -6.00 -0.33
N PRO A 49 8.02 -6.05 0.99
CA PRO A 49 7.19 -6.80 1.92
C PRO A 49 5.74 -6.32 1.92
N ILE A 50 4.80 -7.27 1.77
CA ILE A 50 3.36 -7.02 1.91
C ILE A 50 2.90 -7.63 3.23
N VAL A 51 2.37 -6.80 4.12
CA VAL A 51 1.87 -7.21 5.43
C VAL A 51 0.36 -7.01 5.49
N TYR A 52 -0.36 -8.10 5.75
CA TYR A 52 -1.80 -8.03 5.96
C TYR A 52 -2.10 -7.59 7.39
N THR A 53 -2.99 -6.63 7.54
CA THR A 53 -3.40 -6.07 8.82
C THR A 53 -4.92 -5.82 8.85
N ARG A 54 -5.42 -5.35 9.98
CA ARG A 54 -6.83 -4.99 10.13
C ARG A 54 -7.10 -3.60 9.56
N ARG A 55 -8.34 -3.36 9.12
CA ARG A 55 -8.75 -2.08 8.52
C ARG A 55 -8.57 -0.92 9.50
N GLU A 56 -8.86 -1.14 10.78
CA GLU A 56 -8.73 -0.13 11.83
C GLU A 56 -7.29 0.36 12.00
N THR A 57 -6.30 -0.53 11.77
CA THR A 57 -4.89 -0.16 11.80
C THR A 57 -4.56 0.82 10.67
N LEU A 58 -5.10 0.60 9.47
CA LEU A 58 -4.89 1.53 8.36
C LEU A 58 -5.59 2.87 8.60
N GLU A 59 -6.82 2.86 9.13
CA GLU A 59 -7.57 4.06 9.47
C GLU A 59 -6.79 4.96 10.44
N GLN A 60 -6.21 4.36 11.49
CA GLN A 60 -5.36 5.08 12.46
C GLN A 60 -4.11 5.67 11.81
N MET A 61 -3.45 4.93 10.92
CA MET A 61 -2.25 5.38 10.22
C MET A 61 -2.53 6.49 9.20
N ALA A 62 -3.67 6.43 8.52
CA ALA A 62 -4.11 7.42 7.56
C ALA A 62 -4.69 8.69 8.22
N LYS A 63 -4.85 8.70 9.55
CA LYS A 63 -5.40 9.84 10.33
C LYS A 63 -6.73 10.36 9.76
N GLY A 64 -7.62 9.45 9.37
CA GLY A 64 -8.91 9.78 8.74
C GLY A 64 -8.88 9.98 7.21
N GLY A 65 -7.72 9.76 6.57
CA GLY A 65 -7.58 9.78 5.11
C GLY A 65 -8.14 8.54 4.42
N VAL A 66 -8.60 8.71 3.17
CA VAL A 66 -9.17 7.61 2.37
C VAL A 66 -8.07 6.68 1.85
N HIS A 67 -7.75 5.64 2.61
CA HIS A 67 -6.65 4.71 2.32
C HIS A 67 -7.00 3.56 1.35
N GLN A 68 -8.28 3.30 1.06
CA GLN A 68 -8.70 2.24 0.11
C GLN A 68 -8.11 0.83 0.41
N ASN A 69 -7.95 0.50 1.69
CA ASN A 69 -7.34 -0.75 2.18
C ASN A 69 -5.83 -0.93 1.87
N ILE A 70 -5.10 0.15 1.56
CA ILE A 70 -3.65 0.11 1.32
C ILE A 70 -2.92 1.36 1.84
N ILE A 71 -1.77 1.12 2.47
CA ILE A 71 -0.79 2.12 2.94
C ILE A 71 0.61 1.62 2.56
#